data_AF-A0A382ULD3-F1
#
_entry.id   AF-A0A382ULD3-F1
#
_cell.length_a   1.000
_cell.length_b   1.000
_cell.length_c   1.000
_cell.angle_alpha   90.00
_cell.angle_beta   90.00
_cell.angle_gamma   90.00
#
_symmetry.space_group_name_H-M   'P 1'
#
loop_
_entity.id
_entity.type
_entity.pdbx_description
1 polymer ?
#
loop_
_entity_poly.entity_id
_entity_poly.type
_entity_poly.pdbx_seq_one_letter_code
_entity_poly.pdbx_strand_id
1 'polypeptide(L)'
;TTDIDAVRQAMYGQTVKALSGYESMMNTNHHLSKPVMIGEIQSDGQFDVVWQTDSVVKGDAWSDFIPESAKLVADWTYPWVCGNCEAPRFAISD
;
A
#
# COMPACT_ATOMS: atom_id res chain seq x y z
N THR A 1 12.15 24.55 -9.60
CA THR A 1 10.96 23.72 -9.32
C THR A 1 11.40 22.27 -9.20
N THR A 2 10.66 21.42 -8.49
CA THR A 2 11.02 20.01 -8.26
C THR A 2 10.48 19.13 -9.38
N ASP A 3 11.26 18.13 -9.82
CA ASP A 3 10.79 17.07 -10.72
C ASP A 3 10.00 16.02 -9.91
N ILE A 4 8.67 16.03 -10.07
CA ILE A 4 7.76 15.16 -9.32
C ILE A 4 7.90 13.69 -9.76
N ASP A 5 8.16 13.45 -11.04
CA ASP A 5 8.23 12.09 -11.57
C ASP A 5 9.50 11.41 -11.08
N ALA A 6 10.63 12.11 -11.11
CA ALA A 6 11.89 11.62 -10.54
C ALA A 6 11.75 11.31 -9.03
N VAL A 7 11.13 12.20 -8.26
CA VAL A 7 10.89 11.98 -6.82
C VAL A 7 10.01 10.76 -6.60
N ARG A 8 8.92 10.61 -7.36
CA ARG A 8 8.01 9.47 -7.22
C ARG A 8 8.71 8.14 -7.49
N GLN A 9 9.50 8.05 -8.56
CA GLN A 9 10.26 6.84 -8.86
C GLN A 9 11.29 6.51 -7.77
N ALA A 10 11.94 7.54 -7.21
CA ALA A 10 12.91 7.36 -6.13
C ALA A 10 12.27 6.90 -4.79
N MET A 11 10.97 7.10 -4.60
CA MET A 11 10.26 6.70 -3.38
C MET A 11 9.99 5.19 -3.30
N TYR A 12 9.86 4.50 -4.43
CA TYR A 12 9.49 3.08 -4.44
C TYR A 12 10.60 2.21 -3.82
N GLY A 13 10.19 1.28 -2.97
CA GLY A 13 11.10 0.37 -2.25
C GLY A 13 11.78 1.00 -1.03
N GLN A 14 11.66 2.31 -0.80
CA GLN A 14 12.21 2.92 0.42
C GLN A 14 11.56 2.32 1.66
N THR A 15 12.37 2.05 2.68
CA THR A 15 11.96 1.51 3.97
C THR A 15 12.27 2.46 5.11
N VAL A 16 11.36 2.55 6.08
CA VAL A 16 11.54 3.33 7.29
C VAL A 16 11.04 2.54 8.49
N LYS A 17 11.79 2.58 9.61
CA LYS A 17 11.33 2.09 10.92
C LYS A 17 10.15 2.93 11.41
N ALA A 18 8.96 2.36 11.35
CA ALA A 18 7.73 3.01 11.79
C ALA A 18 7.56 2.91 13.31
N LEU A 19 6.72 3.78 13.89
CA LEU A 19 6.37 3.76 15.31
C LEU A 19 5.66 2.48 15.75
N SER A 20 5.15 1.68 14.81
CA SER A 20 4.62 0.34 15.08
C SER A 20 5.71 -0.68 15.43
N GLY A 21 7.00 -0.33 15.29
CA GLY A 21 8.12 -1.24 15.52
C GLY A 21 8.53 -2.06 14.29
N TYR A 22 7.84 -1.90 13.16
CA TYR A 22 8.10 -2.62 11.91
C TYR A 22 8.75 -1.72 10.85
N GLU A 23 9.45 -2.33 9.90
CA GLU A 23 9.91 -1.66 8.67
C GLU A 23 8.71 -1.45 7.73
N SER A 24 8.37 -0.19 7.48
CA SER A 24 7.33 0.21 6.53
C SER A 24 7.97 0.49 5.17
N MET A 25 7.49 -0.17 4.12
CA MET A 25 8.00 -0.01 2.74
C MET A 25 7.00 0.74 1.86
N MET A 26 7.47 1.68 1.04
CA MET A 26 6.66 2.32 -0.02
C MET A 26 6.60 1.44 -1.28
N ASN A 27 5.41 0.95 -1.63
CA ASN A 27 5.23 0.08 -2.79
C ASN A 27 4.84 0.88 -4.04
N THR A 28 4.93 0.23 -5.21
CA THR A 28 4.58 0.81 -6.51
C THR A 28 3.10 1.17 -6.65
N ASN A 29 2.23 0.54 -5.86
CA ASN A 29 0.80 0.86 -5.78
C ASN A 29 0.49 2.03 -4.83
N HIS A 30 1.51 2.78 -4.39
CA HIS A 30 1.42 3.90 -3.43
C HIS A 30 0.92 3.52 -2.03
N HIS A 31 0.85 2.23 -1.70
CA HIS A 31 0.52 1.77 -0.37
C HIS A 31 1.77 1.36 0.41
N LEU A 32 1.68 1.50 1.74
CA LEU A 32 2.74 1.11 2.66
C LEU A 32 2.54 -0.32 3.14
N SER A 33 3.63 -1.07 3.31
CA SER A 33 3.60 -2.32 4.08
C SER A 33 3.45 -2.00 5.57
N LYS A 34 2.44 -2.58 6.23
CA LYS A 34 2.13 -2.33 7.65
C LYS A 34 1.67 -3.61 8.36
N PRO A 35 1.91 -3.77 9.67
CA PRO A 35 1.27 -4.83 10.43
C PRO A 35 -0.25 -4.57 10.52
N VAL A 36 -1.04 -5.63 10.71
CA VAL A 36 -2.45 -5.51 11.08
C VAL A 36 -2.59 -6.00 12.52
N MET A 37 -3.32 -5.23 13.33
CA MET A 37 -3.56 -5.51 14.74
C MET A 37 -5.05 -5.42 15.02
N ILE A 38 -5.58 -6.34 15.82
CA ILE A 38 -6.93 -6.28 16.37
C ILE A 38 -6.81 -5.90 17.84
N GLY A 39 -7.42 -4.77 18.21
CA GLY A 39 -7.41 -4.23 19.57
C GLY A 39 -8.75 -4.41 20.29
N GLU A 40 -8.71 -4.77 21.56
CA GLU A 40 -9.86 -4.83 22.45
C GLU A 40 -9.86 -3.61 23.40
N ILE A 41 -11.00 -2.90 23.47
CA ILE A 41 -11.17 -1.75 24.38
C ILE A 41 -11.31 -2.26 25.81
N GLN A 42 -10.50 -1.70 26.71
CA GLN A 42 -10.47 -2.04 28.13
C GLN A 42 -11.39 -1.11 28.96
N SER A 43 -11.66 -1.48 30.21
CA SER A 43 -12.54 -0.71 31.10
C SER A 43 -12.00 0.66 31.51
N ASP A 44 -10.69 0.87 31.37
CA ASP A 44 -10.01 2.15 31.58
C ASP A 44 -9.92 3.01 30.31
N GLY A 45 -10.47 2.54 29.19
CA GLY A 45 -10.46 3.24 27.90
C GLY A 45 -9.20 3.04 27.05
N GLN A 46 -8.25 2.21 27.50
CA GLN A 46 -7.09 1.81 26.70
C GLN A 46 -7.41 0.64 25.76
N PHE A 47 -6.45 0.26 24.91
CA PHE A 47 -6.54 -0.90 24.03
C PHE A 47 -5.52 -1.97 24.44
N ASP A 48 -5.93 -3.23 24.42
CA ASP A 48 -5.02 -4.39 24.40
C ASP A 48 -4.98 -5.00 23.00
N VAL A 49 -3.82 -5.48 22.55
CA VAL A 49 -3.67 -6.13 21.24
C VAL A 49 -3.94 -7.62 21.40
N VAL A 50 -5.12 -8.06 20.99
CA VAL A 50 -5.55 -9.47 21.16
C VAL A 50 -5.16 -10.35 19.98
N TRP A 51 -4.79 -9.76 18.85
CA TRP A 51 -4.23 -10.47 17.70
C TRP A 51 -3.40 -9.54 16.81
N GLN A 52 -2.37 -10.07 16.16
CA GLN A 52 -1.56 -9.36 15.17
C GLN A 52 -1.07 -10.30 14.06
N THR A 53 -0.74 -9.75 12.89
CA THR A 53 -0.06 -10.49 11.83
C THR A 53 1.39 -10.83 12.22
N ASP A 54 1.90 -11.98 11.75
CA ASP A 54 3.29 -12.41 12.02
C ASP A 54 4.34 -11.49 11.36
N SER A 55 3.93 -10.75 10.32
CA SER A 55 4.78 -9.81 9.59
C SER A 55 3.94 -8.65 9.03
N VAL A 56 4.60 -7.70 8.38
CA VAL A 56 3.90 -6.63 7.65
C VAL A 56 3.16 -7.19 6.44
N VAL A 57 1.97 -6.68 6.19
CA VAL A 57 1.16 -6.99 5.03
C VAL A 57 1.37 -5.87 4.01
N LYS A 58 1.65 -6.24 2.75
CA LYS A 58 1.64 -5.29 1.63
C LYS A 58 0.20 -4.82 1.44
N GLY A 59 -0.04 -3.51 1.50
CA GLY A 59 -1.36 -2.95 1.25
C GLY A 59 -1.83 -3.28 -0.16
N ASP A 60 -3.03 -3.84 -0.27
CA ASP A 60 -3.76 -3.98 -1.53
C ASP A 60 -4.78 -2.85 -1.63
N ALA A 61 -4.77 -2.16 -2.76
CA ALA A 61 -5.61 -0.98 -2.96
C ALA A 61 -7.08 -1.36 -3.23
N TRP A 62 -7.28 -2.55 -3.80
CA TRP A 62 -8.56 -2.97 -4.36
C TRP A 62 -8.90 -4.36 -3.85
N SER A 63 -10.18 -4.58 -3.54
CA SER A 63 -10.65 -5.87 -3.02
C SER A 63 -11.01 -6.81 -4.16
N ASP A 64 -10.43 -8.02 -4.14
CA ASP A 64 -10.79 -9.13 -5.04
C ASP A 64 -12.25 -9.60 -4.86
N PHE A 65 -12.89 -9.24 -3.74
CA PHE A 65 -14.22 -9.72 -3.38
C PHE A 65 -15.35 -8.76 -3.75
N ILE A 66 -15.04 -7.54 -4.21
CA ILE A 66 -16.02 -6.54 -4.65
C ILE A 66 -15.92 -6.45 -6.18
N PRO A 67 -16.95 -6.82 -6.95
CA PRO A 67 -16.86 -6.91 -8.42
C PRO A 67 -16.37 -5.64 -9.11
N GLU A 68 -16.75 -4.47 -8.59
CA GLU A 68 -16.34 -3.17 -9.12
C GLU A 68 -14.86 -2.88 -8.84
N SER A 69 -14.30 -3.45 -7.78
CA SER A 69 -12.93 -3.24 -7.33
C SER A 69 -11.97 -4.29 -7.89
N ALA A 70 -12.40 -5.54 -8.02
CA ALA A 70 -11.56 -6.67 -8.43
C ALA A 70 -10.95 -6.51 -9.83
N LYS A 71 -11.53 -5.62 -10.65
CA LYS A 71 -11.03 -5.27 -11.99
C LYS A 71 -10.04 -4.11 -12.01
N LEU A 72 -9.83 -3.45 -10.88
CA LEU A 72 -8.99 -2.26 -10.78
C LEU A 72 -7.56 -2.61 -10.40
N VAL A 73 -6.61 -1.90 -11.01
CA VAL A 73 -5.19 -1.99 -10.75
C VAL A 73 -4.69 -0.66 -10.20
N ALA A 74 -3.91 -0.75 -9.13
CA ALA A 74 -3.07 0.34 -8.64
C ALA A 74 -1.61 -0.02 -8.89
N ASP A 75 -1.02 0.58 -9.91
CA ASP A 75 0.40 0.47 -10.19
C ASP A 75 0.88 1.77 -10.85
N TRP A 76 1.78 2.46 -10.18
CA TRP A 76 2.31 3.73 -10.65
C TRP A 76 3.61 3.59 -11.45
N THR A 77 4.03 2.36 -11.73
CA THR A 77 5.09 2.08 -12.70
C THR A 77 4.55 2.08 -14.13
N TYR A 78 5.43 2.31 -15.10
CA TYR A 78 5.08 2.16 -16.51
C TYR A 78 4.78 0.68 -16.80
N PRO A 79 3.72 0.36 -17.56
CA PRO A 79 2.85 1.26 -18.34
C PRO A 79 1.57 1.73 -17.63
N TRP A 80 1.31 1.26 -16.41
CA TRP A 80 0.05 1.51 -15.70
C TRP A 80 -0.09 2.97 -15.28
N VAL A 81 0.91 3.51 -14.57
CA VAL A 81 0.98 4.90 -14.10
C VAL A 81 -0.37 5.41 -13.56
N CYS A 82 -1.04 4.59 -12.73
CA CYS A 82 -2.34 4.91 -12.20
C CYS A 82 -2.73 4.16 -10.93
N GLY A 83 -3.72 4.70 -10.22
CA GLY A 83 -4.22 4.13 -8.97
C GLY A 83 -5.50 3.30 -9.11
N ASN A 84 -6.27 3.44 -10.19
CA ASN A 84 -7.63 2.87 -10.31
C ASN A 84 -7.99 2.51 -11.77
N CYS A 85 -7.12 1.80 -12.48
CA CYS A 85 -7.38 1.47 -13.89
C CYS A 85 -7.75 0.02 -14.12
N GLU A 86 -8.58 -0.22 -15.13
CA GLU A 86 -8.82 -1.58 -15.67
C GLU A 86 -7.84 -1.93 -16.81
N ALA A 87 -7.13 -0.92 -17.36
CA ALA A 87 -6.13 -1.10 -18.42
C ALA A 87 -4.94 -0.14 -18.21
N PRO A 88 -3.74 -0.47 -18.70
CA PRO A 88 -2.58 0.41 -18.62
C PRO A 88 -2.84 1.77 -19.26
N ARG A 89 -2.28 2.84 -18.68
CA ARG A 89 -2.38 4.18 -19.24
C ARG A 89 -1.63 4.33 -20.56
N PHE A 90 -0.53 3.60 -20.72
CA PHE A 90 0.29 3.64 -21.93
C PHE A 90 0.29 2.28 -22.62
N ALA A 91 0.26 2.27 -23.95
CA ALA A 91 0.47 1.04 -24.70
C ALA A 91 1.93 0.59 -24.55
N ILE A 92 2.13 -0.72 -24.35
CA ILE A 92 3.45 -1.33 -24.49
C ILE A 92 3.62 -1.60 -25.99
N SER A 93 4.55 -0.92 -26.64
CA SER A 93 4.96 -1.30 -28.00
C SER A 93 5.91 -2.50 -27.91
N ASP A 94 5.69 -3.51 -28.74
CA ASP A 94 6.61 -4.64 -28.92
C ASP A 94 8.01 -4.21 -29.39
#